data_AF-A0A354G0E0-F1
#
_entry.id   AF-A0A354G0E0-F1
#
_cell.length_a   1.000
_cell.length_b   1.000
_cell.length_c   1.000
_cell.angle_alpha   90.00
_cell.angle_beta   90.00
_cell.angle_gamma   90.00
#
_symmetry.space_group_name_H-M   'P 1'
#
loop_
_entity.id
_entity.type
_entity.pdbx_description
1 polymer ?
#
loop_
_entity_poly.entity_id
_entity_poly.type
_entity_poly.pdbx_seq_one_letter_code
_entity_poly.pdbx_strand_id
1 'polypeptide(L)'
;MSIFLYFRNDFFIMKTKKEKKLSEEFVKNSVIKYLSSNGWGHFKFGGLREHGVDIKAKKQNYDRYFLIEAKGEGSRREMNENYFVYSLGQIITRMTSGGTTRNYYGLALPDSIAKIALRRIPWQVAKKLLLYVFSVDSKGQVKQNSWQDIKNKK
;
A
#
# COMPACT_ATOMS: atom_id res chain seq x y z
N MET A 1 -39.28 -41.07 31.22
CA MET A 1 -39.84 -39.80 31.72
C MET A 1 -38.66 -38.93 32.16
N SER A 2 -38.71 -37.63 31.84
CA SER A 2 -37.74 -36.55 32.14
C SER A 2 -36.48 -36.41 31.26
N ILE A 3 -36.70 -35.65 30.18
CA ILE A 3 -35.82 -34.64 29.58
C ILE A 3 -35.28 -33.68 30.66
N PHE A 4 -34.00 -33.31 30.60
CA PHE A 4 -33.58 -31.90 30.76
C PHE A 4 -32.19 -31.65 30.15
N LEU A 5 -32.15 -30.60 29.32
CA LEU A 5 -31.03 -30.03 28.58
C LEU A 5 -29.81 -29.69 29.47
N TYR A 6 -28.60 -29.95 28.98
CA TYR A 6 -27.45 -29.05 29.13
C TYR A 6 -26.59 -29.03 27.84
N PHE A 7 -27.22 -28.71 26.71
CA PHE A 7 -26.53 -28.09 25.58
C PHE A 7 -26.49 -26.59 25.84
N ARG A 8 -25.36 -26.07 26.37
CA ARG A 8 -24.93 -24.66 26.27
C ARG A 8 -23.69 -24.46 27.14
N ASN A 9 -22.52 -24.41 26.52
CA ASN A 9 -21.39 -23.60 27.01
C ASN A 9 -20.26 -23.32 25.99
N ASP A 10 -20.44 -23.65 24.70
CA ASP A 10 -19.45 -23.32 23.66
C ASP A 10 -19.78 -22.05 22.84
N PHE A 11 -20.69 -21.21 23.34
CA PHE A 11 -21.04 -19.93 22.70
C PHE A 11 -20.61 -18.72 23.54
N PHE A 12 -19.51 -18.86 24.29
CA PHE A 12 -18.93 -17.76 25.06
C PHE A 12 -17.94 -16.96 24.20
N ILE A 13 -18.50 -16.03 23.42
CA ILE A 13 -17.90 -14.74 23.04
C ILE A 13 -16.40 -14.81 22.68
N MET A 14 -16.08 -15.29 21.47
CA MET A 14 -14.94 -14.72 20.74
C MET A 14 -15.35 -13.29 20.31
N LYS A 15 -15.26 -12.34 21.25
CA LYS A 15 -15.12 -10.92 20.90
C LYS A 15 -13.87 -10.86 20.04
N THR A 16 -14.03 -10.84 18.73
CA THR A 16 -12.93 -10.62 17.79
C THR A 16 -12.25 -9.33 18.24
N LYS A 17 -11.03 -9.46 18.76
CA LYS A 17 -10.20 -8.32 19.15
C LYS A 17 -10.06 -7.50 17.88
N LYS A 18 -10.77 -6.37 17.80
CA LYS A 18 -10.79 -5.53 16.61
C LYS A 18 -9.34 -5.12 16.38
N GLU A 19 -8.68 -5.74 15.41
CA GLU A 19 -7.27 -5.46 15.12
C GLU A 19 -7.15 -3.96 14.90
N LYS A 20 -6.14 -3.37 15.54
CA LYS A 20 -5.90 -1.94 15.43
C LYS A 20 -5.56 -1.66 13.98
N LYS A 21 -6.44 -0.91 13.31
CA LYS A 21 -6.26 -0.49 11.92
C LYS A 21 -4.90 0.17 11.74
N LEU A 22 -4.26 -0.13 10.61
CA LEU A 22 -3.01 0.50 10.24
C LEU A 22 -3.26 1.97 9.88
N SER A 23 -2.57 2.90 10.54
CA SER A 23 -2.62 4.30 10.17
C SER A 23 -1.79 4.55 8.90
N GLU A 24 -2.12 5.62 8.17
CA GLU A 24 -1.34 6.04 7.02
C GLU A 24 0.11 6.34 7.41
N GLU A 25 0.32 6.97 8.57
CA GLU A 25 1.64 7.28 9.11
C GLU A 25 2.47 6.02 9.40
N PHE A 26 1.83 4.96 9.92
CA PHE A 26 2.51 3.67 10.13
C PHE A 26 2.95 3.05 8.81
N VAL A 27 2.08 3.09 7.79
CA VAL A 27 2.38 2.60 6.44
C VAL A 27 3.52 3.39 5.81
N LYS A 28 3.49 4.73 5.92
CA LYS A 28 4.55 5.64 5.45
C LYS A 28 5.90 5.26 6.05
N ASN A 29 5.97 5.20 7.39
CA ASN A 29 7.21 4.91 8.11
C ASN A 29 7.76 3.51 7.81
N SER A 30 6.88 2.51 7.66
CA SER A 30 7.28 1.15 7.28
C SER A 30 7.94 1.13 5.91
N VAL A 31 7.34 1.82 4.92
CA VAL A 31 7.88 1.90 3.55
C VAL A 31 9.17 2.71 3.49
N ILE A 32 9.30 3.82 4.23
CA ILE A 32 10.54 4.59 4.29
C ILE A 32 11.69 3.73 4.83
N LYS A 33 11.46 2.97 5.90
CA LYS A 33 12.45 2.04 6.47
C LYS A 33 12.85 0.97 5.44
N TYR A 34 11.87 0.37 4.77
CA TYR A 34 12.12 -0.61 3.71
C TYR A 34 12.94 0.00 2.56
N LEU A 35 12.56 1.16 2.05
CA LEU A 35 13.25 1.86 0.96
C LEU A 35 14.69 2.21 1.33
N SER A 36 14.90 2.72 2.55
CA SER A 36 16.24 3.03 3.09
C SER A 36 17.16 1.81 3.05
N SER A 37 16.63 0.65 3.44
CA SER A 37 17.37 -0.62 3.42
C SER A 37 17.61 -1.16 2.00
N ASN A 38 16.92 -0.63 0.99
CA ASN A 38 16.98 -1.05 -0.41
C ASN A 38 17.64 0.00 -1.34
N GLY A 39 18.52 0.84 -0.77
CA GLY A 39 19.34 1.80 -1.52
C GLY A 39 18.56 2.99 -2.08
N TRP A 40 17.46 3.36 -1.44
CA TRP A 40 16.72 4.60 -1.69
C TRP A 40 16.91 5.55 -0.51
N GLY A 41 17.08 6.84 -0.79
CA GLY A 41 17.36 7.85 0.24
C GLY A 41 16.88 9.23 -0.17
N HIS A 42 17.41 10.28 0.49
CA HIS A 42 17.03 11.68 0.26
C HIS A 42 15.51 11.90 0.23
N PHE A 43 14.84 11.38 1.26
CA PHE A 43 13.39 11.45 1.37
C PHE A 43 12.95 12.92 1.45
N LYS A 44 12.13 13.34 0.49
CA LYS A 44 11.37 14.58 0.56
C LYS A 44 9.92 14.23 0.87
N PHE A 45 9.37 14.89 1.88
CA PHE A 45 7.97 14.76 2.28
C PHE A 45 7.19 15.94 1.71
N GLY A 46 6.00 15.70 1.15
CA GLY A 46 5.18 16.76 0.58
C GLY A 46 4.77 17.79 1.63
N GLY A 47 5.12 19.07 1.43
CA GLY A 47 4.58 20.18 2.21
C GLY A 47 3.24 20.69 1.67
N LEU A 48 2.44 21.33 2.51
CA LEU A 48 1.08 21.84 2.22
C LEU A 48 0.94 22.77 1.00
N ARG A 49 2.04 23.28 0.45
CA ARG A 49 2.07 24.18 -0.72
C ARG A 49 2.94 23.68 -1.87
N GLU A 50 3.60 22.53 -1.72
CA GLU A 50 4.34 21.89 -2.80
C GLU A 50 3.53 20.70 -3.32
N HIS A 51 3.46 20.53 -4.64
CA HIS A 51 2.79 19.40 -5.29
C HIS A 51 3.54 18.06 -5.06
N GLY A 52 3.68 17.65 -3.80
CA GLY A 52 4.41 16.46 -3.37
C GLY A 52 3.55 15.20 -3.37
N VAL A 53 4.22 14.06 -3.52
CA VAL A 53 3.69 12.76 -3.09
C VAL A 53 4.00 12.55 -1.61
N ASP A 54 3.32 11.60 -0.99
CA ASP A 54 3.59 11.22 0.41
C ASP A 54 5.06 10.85 0.66
N ILE A 55 5.66 10.07 -0.24
CA ILE A 55 7.08 9.70 -0.17
C ILE A 55 7.72 9.95 -1.54
N LYS A 56 8.70 10.85 -1.58
CA LYS A 56 9.61 11.01 -2.71
C LYS A 56 11.00 10.55 -2.30
N ALA A 57 11.44 9.40 -2.79
CA ALA A 57 12.76 8.85 -2.53
C ALA A 57 13.64 8.97 -3.78
N LYS A 58 14.92 9.34 -3.62
CA LYS A 58 15.91 9.34 -4.70
C LYS A 58 16.71 8.05 -4.64
N LYS A 59 17.02 7.45 -5.79
CA LYS A 59 18.00 6.35 -5.82
C LYS A 59 19.38 6.92 -5.52
N GLN A 60 20.15 6.25 -4.66
CA GLN A 60 21.48 6.74 -4.26
C GLN A 60 22.46 6.90 -5.44
N ASN A 61 22.37 6.04 -6.47
CA ASN A 61 23.41 5.93 -7.50
C ASN A 61 23.07 6.61 -8.84
N TYR A 62 21.85 7.12 -9.02
CA TYR A 62 21.42 7.78 -10.26
C TYR A 62 20.21 8.67 -10.03
N ASP A 63 19.99 9.66 -10.90
CA ASP A 63 18.96 10.69 -10.74
C ASP A 63 17.54 10.21 -11.07
N ARG A 64 17.08 9.12 -10.45
CA ARG A 64 15.70 8.64 -10.54
C ARG A 64 15.00 8.74 -9.20
N TYR A 65 13.73 9.06 -9.25
CA TYR A 65 12.87 9.14 -8.07
C TYR A 65 11.89 7.97 -8.01
N PHE A 66 11.56 7.57 -6.80
CA PHE A 66 10.41 6.74 -6.46
C PHE A 66 9.36 7.66 -5.83
N LEU A 67 8.23 7.82 -6.52
CA LEU A 67 7.11 8.64 -6.08
C LEU A 67 5.99 7.72 -5.58
N ILE A 68 5.63 7.82 -4.31
CA ILE A 68 4.74 6.87 -3.66
C ILE A 68 3.64 7.61 -2.91
N GLU A 69 2.40 7.18 -3.13
CA GLU A 69 1.23 7.60 -2.36
C GLU A 69 0.90 6.53 -1.32
N ALA A 70 0.67 6.94 -0.08
CA ALA A 70 0.37 6.06 1.04
C ALA A 70 -1.08 6.24 1.49
N LYS A 71 -1.68 5.15 1.97
CA LYS A 71 -2.99 5.19 2.64
C LYS A 71 -2.96 4.28 3.86
N GLY A 72 -3.76 4.63 4.87
CA GLY A 72 -4.06 3.75 6.00
C GLY A 72 -5.19 2.78 5.68
N GLU A 73 -5.62 2.01 6.67
CA GLU A 73 -6.73 1.07 6.54
C GLU A 73 -8.08 1.76 6.80
N GLY A 74 -9.02 1.56 5.88
CA GLY A 74 -10.37 2.10 5.97
C GLY A 74 -11.20 1.44 7.05
N SER A 75 -12.32 2.07 7.40
CA SER A 75 -13.23 1.50 8.40
C SER A 75 -14.11 0.36 7.89
N ARG A 76 -14.25 0.26 6.57
CA ARG A 76 -15.04 -0.73 5.85
C ARG A 76 -14.31 -1.11 4.57
N ARG A 77 -14.71 -2.22 3.95
CA ARG A 77 -14.06 -2.73 2.73
C ARG A 77 -14.22 -1.78 1.54
N GLU A 78 -15.37 -1.12 1.42
CA GLU A 78 -15.66 -0.14 0.37
C GLU A 78 -14.71 1.05 0.45
N MET A 79 -14.35 1.47 1.67
CA MET A 79 -13.34 2.51 1.87
C MET A 79 -11.96 2.07 1.39
N ASN A 80 -11.59 0.80 1.60
CA ASN A 80 -10.32 0.26 1.09
C ASN A 80 -10.28 0.29 -0.44
N GLU A 81 -11.38 -0.05 -1.11
CA GLU A 81 -11.48 0.06 -2.57
C GLU A 81 -11.33 1.51 -3.03
N ASN A 82 -11.98 2.45 -2.35
CA ASN A 82 -11.86 3.87 -2.64
C ASN A 82 -10.44 4.39 -2.41
N TYR A 83 -9.77 3.97 -1.33
CA TYR A 83 -8.38 4.36 -1.05
C TYR A 83 -7.40 3.83 -2.11
N PHE A 84 -7.61 2.61 -2.60
CA PHE A 84 -6.86 2.10 -3.76
C PHE A 84 -7.07 2.99 -4.99
N VAL A 85 -8.33 3.27 -5.38
CA VAL A 85 -8.62 4.06 -6.58
C VAL A 85 -8.08 5.48 -6.46
N TYR A 86 -8.26 6.11 -5.29
CA TYR A 86 -7.80 7.47 -5.04
C TYR A 86 -6.28 7.58 -5.09
N SER A 87 -5.55 6.67 -4.42
CA SER A 87 -4.08 6.66 -4.46
C SER A 87 -3.52 6.39 -5.86
N LEU A 88 -4.16 5.51 -6.65
CA LEU A 88 -3.79 5.32 -8.04
C LEU A 88 -4.01 6.59 -8.88
N GLY A 89 -5.15 7.27 -8.70
CA GLY A 89 -5.44 8.54 -9.36
C GLY A 89 -4.42 9.62 -9.01
N GLN A 90 -4.06 9.75 -7.73
CA GLN A 90 -3.02 10.68 -7.28
C GLN A 90 -1.67 10.36 -7.91
N ILE A 91 -1.28 9.10 -8.03
CA ILE A 91 -0.03 8.73 -8.72
C ILE A 91 -0.07 9.11 -10.21
N ILE A 92 -1.18 8.86 -10.89
CA ILE A 92 -1.32 9.20 -12.31
C ILE A 92 -1.18 10.71 -12.54
N THR A 93 -1.75 11.55 -11.68
CA THR A 93 -1.63 13.02 -11.81
C THR A 93 -0.23 13.56 -11.52
N ARG A 94 0.67 12.73 -10.97
CA ARG A 94 2.08 13.08 -10.75
C ARG A 94 2.98 12.69 -11.92
N MET A 95 2.46 11.93 -12.89
CA MET A 95 3.22 11.55 -14.07
C MET A 95 3.36 12.74 -15.01
N THR A 96 4.60 13.12 -15.33
CA THR A 96 4.87 14.21 -16.27
C THR A 96 5.05 13.67 -17.69
N SER A 97 4.55 14.40 -18.68
CA SER A 97 4.75 14.10 -20.11
C SER A 97 6.12 14.57 -20.63
N GLY A 98 6.83 15.41 -19.87
CA GLY A 98 8.17 15.91 -20.17
C GLY A 98 9.26 15.30 -19.29
N GLY A 99 10.49 15.23 -19.83
CA GLY A 99 11.69 14.70 -19.18
C GLY A 99 12.19 13.39 -19.79
N THR A 100 13.51 13.23 -19.88
CA THR A 100 14.15 11.99 -20.37
C THR A 100 14.25 10.91 -19.29
N THR A 101 14.15 11.31 -18.02
CA THR A 101 14.35 10.42 -16.88
C THR A 101 13.04 9.78 -16.42
N ARG A 102 12.97 8.45 -16.52
CA ARG A 102 11.84 7.66 -16.01
C ARG A 102 11.91 7.50 -14.49
N ASN A 103 10.85 7.96 -13.81
CA ASN A 103 10.63 7.71 -12.37
C ASN A 103 9.90 6.40 -12.14
N TYR A 104 10.03 5.88 -10.91
CA TYR A 104 9.26 4.75 -10.40
C TYR A 104 8.07 5.29 -9.61
N TYR A 105 6.95 4.57 -9.65
CA TYR A 105 5.72 4.97 -8.98
C TYR A 105 5.24 3.86 -8.05
N GLY A 106 4.61 4.22 -6.94
CA GLY A 106 4.17 3.22 -5.98
C GLY A 106 2.91 3.56 -5.21
N LEU A 107 2.21 2.52 -4.79
CA LEU A 107 1.13 2.59 -3.81
C LEU A 107 1.60 1.90 -2.53
N ALA A 108 1.67 2.63 -1.42
CA ALA A 108 1.98 2.11 -0.10
C ALA A 108 0.68 1.85 0.65
N LEU A 109 0.35 0.57 0.84
CA LEU A 109 -0.98 0.14 1.24
C LEU A 109 -0.90 -0.96 2.30
N PRO A 110 -1.84 -0.98 3.28
CA PRO A 110 -2.08 -2.14 4.12
C PRO A 110 -2.36 -3.38 3.26
N ASP A 111 -1.98 -4.56 3.74
CA ASP A 111 -2.17 -5.83 3.03
C ASP A 111 -3.61 -6.03 2.51
N SER A 112 -4.61 -5.62 3.28
CA SER A 112 -6.02 -5.71 2.91
C SER A 112 -6.35 -4.91 1.64
N ILE A 113 -5.75 -3.72 1.48
CA ILE A 113 -5.92 -2.85 0.32
C ILE A 113 -4.99 -3.27 -0.83
N ALA A 114 -3.74 -3.64 -0.52
CA ALA A 114 -2.78 -4.11 -1.51
C ALA A 114 -3.30 -5.33 -2.29
N LYS A 115 -3.99 -6.26 -1.63
CA LYS A 115 -4.67 -7.39 -2.29
C LYS A 115 -5.66 -6.94 -3.37
N ILE A 116 -6.41 -5.86 -3.12
CA ILE A 116 -7.36 -5.29 -4.08
C ILE A 116 -6.59 -4.71 -5.28
N ALA A 117 -5.54 -3.92 -5.02
CA ALA A 117 -4.69 -3.33 -6.04
C ALA A 117 -4.06 -4.39 -6.95
N LEU A 118 -3.44 -5.42 -6.36
CA LEU A 118 -2.78 -6.50 -7.10
C LEU A 118 -3.75 -7.29 -7.99
N ARG A 119 -5.01 -7.46 -7.57
CA ARG A 119 -6.04 -8.12 -8.40
C ARG A 119 -6.49 -7.24 -9.57
N ARG A 120 -6.64 -5.92 -9.33
CA ARG A 120 -7.28 -4.99 -10.26
C ARG A 120 -6.32 -4.34 -11.25
N ILE A 121 -5.05 -4.16 -10.91
CA ILE A 121 -4.06 -3.57 -11.80
C ILE A 121 -3.66 -4.59 -12.88
N PRO A 122 -3.81 -4.30 -14.18
CA PRO A 122 -3.24 -5.15 -15.22
C PRO A 122 -1.70 -5.09 -15.18
N TRP A 123 -1.03 -6.24 -15.26
CA TRP A 123 0.44 -6.29 -15.15
C TRP A 123 1.13 -5.50 -16.27
N GLN A 124 0.52 -5.42 -17.47
CA GLN A 124 1.04 -4.64 -18.59
C GLN A 124 1.07 -3.15 -18.26
N VAL A 125 0.03 -2.65 -17.59
CA VAL A 125 -0.06 -1.25 -17.13
C VAL A 125 1.00 -1.01 -16.06
N ALA A 126 1.12 -1.91 -15.07
CA ALA A 126 2.15 -1.80 -14.05
C ALA A 126 3.57 -1.75 -14.65
N LYS A 127 3.84 -2.60 -15.64
CA LYS A 127 5.12 -2.63 -16.37
C LYS A 127 5.37 -1.32 -17.11
N LYS A 128 4.38 -0.83 -17.88
CA LYS A 128 4.51 0.39 -18.69
C LYS A 128 4.75 1.63 -17.83
N LEU A 129 4.06 1.70 -16.68
CA LEU A 129 4.13 2.83 -15.76
C LEU A 129 5.25 2.73 -14.73
N LEU A 130 6.02 1.63 -14.68
CA LEU A 130 6.97 1.36 -13.59
C LEU A 130 6.31 1.47 -12.20
N LEU A 131 5.07 0.96 -12.11
CA LEU A 131 4.23 1.03 -10.92
C LEU A 131 4.44 -0.22 -10.04
N TYR A 132 4.62 0.01 -8.74
CA TYR A 132 4.79 -1.02 -7.71
C TYR A 132 3.69 -0.89 -6.65
N VAL A 133 3.40 -2.01 -5.97
CA VAL A 133 2.51 -2.02 -4.80
C VAL A 133 3.31 -2.49 -3.59
N PHE A 134 3.48 -1.62 -2.61
CA PHE A 134 4.05 -1.95 -1.30
C PHE A 134 2.93 -2.39 -0.37
N SER A 135 2.94 -3.67 -0.04
CA SER A 135 2.01 -4.30 0.90
C SER A 135 2.63 -4.24 2.30
N VAL A 136 1.93 -3.63 3.25
CA VAL A 136 2.40 -3.50 4.64
C VAL A 136 1.51 -4.32 5.57
N ASP A 137 2.14 -5.22 6.33
CA ASP A 137 1.44 -6.03 7.33
C ASP A 137 1.30 -5.30 8.68
N SER A 138 0.60 -5.92 9.63
CA SER A 138 0.39 -5.36 10.98
C SER A 138 1.67 -5.24 11.81
N LYS A 139 2.77 -5.89 11.39
CA LYS A 139 4.09 -5.84 12.02
C LYS A 139 5.02 -4.81 11.37
N GLY A 140 4.55 -4.13 10.31
CA GLY A 140 5.35 -3.16 9.54
C GLY A 140 6.31 -3.81 8.56
N GLN A 141 6.17 -5.10 8.28
CA GLN A 141 6.91 -5.75 7.21
C GLN A 141 6.35 -5.32 5.87
N VAL A 142 7.25 -5.02 4.94
CA VAL A 142 6.90 -4.50 3.62
C VAL A 142 7.23 -5.54 2.57
N LYS A 143 6.23 -5.91 1.77
CA LYS A 143 6.41 -6.66 0.53
C LYS A 143 6.24 -5.72 -0.66
N GLN A 144 7.32 -5.48 -1.40
CA GLN A 144 7.27 -4.80 -2.68
C GLN A 144 6.82 -5.78 -3.77
N ASN A 145 5.73 -5.45 -4.47
CA ASN A 145 5.21 -6.23 -5.57
C ASN A 145 5.43 -5.48 -6.89
N SER A 146 6.12 -6.11 -7.83
CA SER A 146 6.35 -5.60 -9.17
C SER A 146 5.29 -6.10 -10.15
N TRP A 147 5.40 -5.70 -11.42
CA TRP A 147 4.55 -6.23 -12.48
C TRP A 147 4.69 -7.74 -12.68
N GLN A 148 5.85 -8.33 -12.37
CA GLN A 148 6.03 -9.79 -12.41
C GLN A 148 5.18 -10.48 -11.34
N ASP A 149 5.15 -9.93 -10.12
CA ASP A 149 4.33 -10.45 -9.04
C ASP A 149 2.83 -10.36 -9.38
N ILE A 150 2.41 -9.28 -10.03
CA ILE A 150 1.03 -9.11 -10.51
C ILE A 150 0.71 -10.13 -11.61
N LYS A 151 1.65 -10.38 -12.52
CA LYS A 151 1.48 -11.35 -13.62
C LYS A 151 1.32 -12.78 -13.09
N ASN A 152 2.13 -13.17 -12.10
CA ASN A 152 2.17 -14.54 -11.58
C ASN A 152 1.02 -14.88 -10.61
N LYS A 153 0.21 -13.89 -10.22
CA LYS A 153 -0.97 -14.07 -9.36
C LYS A 153 -2.28 -14.26 -10.12
N LYS A 154 -2.25 -14.18 -11.44
CA LYS A 154 -3.37 -14.44 -12.33
C LYS A 154 -3.18 -15.81 -12.98
#